data_AF-A0A6G2QAC3-F1
#
_entry.id   AF-A0A6G2QAC3-F1
#
_cell.length_a   1.000
_cell.length_b   1.000
_cell.length_c   1.000
_cell.angle_alpha   90.00
_cell.angle_beta   90.00
_cell.angle_gamma   90.00
#
_symmetry.space_group_name_H-M   'P 1'
#
loop_
_entity.id
_entity.type
_entity.pdbx_description
1 polymer ?
#
loop_
_entity_poly.entity_id
_entity_poly.type
_entity_poly.pdbx_seq_one_letter_code
_entity_poly.pdbx_strand_id
1 'polypeptide(L)' 'LVEDFHALAPLIAELDERDRQIIHMRFVEELTQAQIGERLGVSQMHVSRLLSRCLARLREGMLTTG' A
#
# COMPACT_ATOMS: atom_id res chain seq x y z
N LEU A 1 -4.59 12.99 -12.55
CA LEU A 1 -4.53 13.28 -11.09
C LEU A 1 -5.86 12.98 -10.41
N VAL A 2 -6.94 13.75 -10.61
CA VAL A 2 -8.25 13.47 -9.95
C VAL A 2 -8.88 12.15 -10.42
N GLU A 3 -8.78 11.83 -11.71
CA GLU A 3 -9.28 10.56 -12.27
C GLU A 3 -8.53 9.33 -11.72
N ASP A 4 -7.21 9.47 -11.52
CA ASP A 4 -6.38 8.39 -10.94
C ASP A 4 -6.80 8.06 -9.50
N PHE A 5 -7.23 9.07 -8.72
CA PHE A 5 -7.73 8.86 -7.35
C PHE A 5 -9.09 8.14 -7.33
N HIS A 6 -9.99 8.45 -8.26
CA HIS A 6 -11.29 7.76 -8.36
C HIS A 6 -11.13 6.28 -8.73
N ALA A 7 -10.16 5.95 -9.59
CA ALA A 7 -9.85 4.56 -9.93
C ALA A 7 -9.11 3.83 -8.80
N LEU A 8 -8.27 4.54 -8.03
CA LEU A 8 -7.46 3.94 -6.96
C LEU A 8 -8.27 3.67 -5.67
N ALA A 9 -9.21 4.54 -5.32
CA ALA A 9 -10.01 4.43 -4.10
C ALA A 9 -10.71 3.06 -3.91
N PRO A 10 -11.43 2.50 -4.90
CA PRO A 10 -12.03 1.17 -4.76
C PRO A 10 -10.99 0.06 -4.60
N LEU A 11 -9.87 0.14 -5.33
CA LEU A 11 -8.78 -0.85 -5.24
C LEU A 11 -8.11 -0.85 -3.86
N ILE A 12 -7.97 0.32 -3.23
CA ILE A 12 -7.48 0.45 -1.84
C ILE A 12 -8.48 -0.15 -0.85
N ALA A 13 -9.79 -0.01 -1.09
CA ALA A 13 -10.83 -0.57 -0.24
C ALA A 13 -10.85 -2.12 -0.26
N GLU A 14 -10.35 -2.75 -1.32
CA GLU A 14 -10.21 -4.21 -1.45
C GLU A 14 -8.95 -4.79 -0.81
N LEU A 15 -8.03 -3.94 -0.34
CA LEU A 15 -6.89 -4.39 0.44
C LEU A 15 -7.35 -4.91 1.80
N ASP A 16 -6.64 -5.91 2.32
CA ASP A 16 -6.84 -6.31 3.70
C ASP A 16 -6.42 -5.17 4.67
N GLU A 17 -6.86 -5.27 5.92
CA GLU A 17 -6.60 -4.23 6.93
C GLU A 17 -5.11 -3.93 7.08
N ARG A 18 -4.27 -4.96 7.04
CA ARG A 18 -2.83 -4.84 7.29
C ARG A 18 -2.14 -4.15 6.12
N ASP A 19 -2.49 -4.52 4.90
CA ASP A 19 -1.97 -3.91 3.68
C ASP A 19 -2.43 -2.44 3.58
N ARG A 20 -3.69 -2.14 3.91
CA ARG A 20 -4.20 -0.76 3.96
C ARG A 20 -3.46 0.08 5.02
N GLN A 21 -3.22 -0.48 6.20
CA GLN A 21 -2.46 0.19 7.27
C GLN A 21 -1.02 0.49 6.83
N ILE A 22 -0.36 -0.44 6.14
CA ILE A 22 1.01 -0.27 5.63
C ILE A 22 1.06 0.81 4.54
N ILE A 23 0.08 0.85 3.63
CA ILE A 23 -0.05 1.91 2.63
C ILE A 23 -0.28 3.27 3.30
N HIS A 24 -1.18 3.35 4.29
CA HIS A 24 -1.43 4.58 5.03
C HIS A 24 -0.17 5.10 5.72
N MET A 25 0.53 4.24 6.47
CA MET A 25 1.78 4.63 7.13
C MET A 25 2.85 5.10 6.13
N ARG A 26 2.95 4.47 4.95
CA ARG A 26 3.99 4.83 3.97
C ARG A 26 3.68 6.11 3.20
N PHE A 27 2.44 6.30 2.78
CA PHE A 27 2.06 7.33 1.81
C PHE A 27 1.23 8.49 2.41
N VAL A 28 0.71 8.32 3.63
CA VAL A 28 -0.01 9.39 4.35
C VAL A 28 0.82 9.88 5.54
N GLU A 29 1.34 8.97 6.36
CA GLU A 29 2.22 9.32 7.49
C GLU A 29 3.71 9.46 7.09
N GLU A 30 4.04 9.17 5.83
CA GLU A 30 5.39 9.25 5.24
C GLU A 30 6.49 8.40 5.95
N LEU A 31 6.10 7.45 6.81
CA LEU A 31 7.01 6.61 7.58
C LEU A 31 7.87 5.72 6.69
N THR A 32 9.18 5.68 6.92
CA THR A 32 10.09 4.76 6.22
C THR A 32 9.71 3.30 6.48
N GLN A 33 10.12 2.40 5.58
CA GLN A 33 9.88 0.97 5.76
C GLN A 33 10.51 0.42 7.05
N ALA A 34 11.61 1.01 7.51
CA ALA A 34 12.22 0.70 8.80
C ALA A 34 11.32 1.12 9.98
N GLN A 35 10.84 2.36 10.00
CA GLN A 35 9.91 2.85 11.04
C GLN A 35 8.60 2.05 11.06
N ILE A 36 8.07 1.67 9.89
CA ILE A 36 6.91 0.79 9.79
C ILE A 36 7.22 -0.59 10.38
N GLY A 37 8.40 -1.13 10.09
CA GLY A 37 8.85 -2.42 10.62
C GLY A 37 8.94 -2.40 12.15
N GLU A 38 9.54 -1.36 12.71
CA GLU A 38 9.61 -1.13 14.16
C GLU A 38 8.21 -1.09 14.79
N ARG A 39 7.28 -0.33 14.20
CA ARG A 39 5.90 -0.19 14.70
C ARG A 39 5.09 -1.49 14.62
N LEU A 40 5.35 -2.32 13.62
CA LEU A 40 4.65 -3.59 13.40
C LEU A 40 5.36 -4.81 14.01
N GLY A 41 6.54 -4.63 14.61
CA GLY A 41 7.35 -5.72 15.15
C GLY A 41 7.89 -6.68 14.09
N VAL A 42 8.15 -6.19 12.87
CA VAL A 42 8.70 -6.98 11.74
C VAL A 42 9.92 -6.30 11.13
N SER A 43 10.71 -7.02 10.35
CA SER A 43 11.87 -6.42 9.68
C SER A 43 11.44 -5.45 8.58
N GLN A 44 12.27 -4.43 8.31
CA GLN A 44 12.12 -3.53 7.17
C GLN A 44 11.96 -4.31 5.85
N MET A 45 12.70 -5.41 5.68
CA MET A 45 12.61 -6.28 4.51
C MET A 45 11.24 -6.97 4.40
N HIS A 46 10.62 -7.35 5.52
CA HIS A 46 9.25 -7.86 5.53
C HIS A 46 8.28 -6.78 5.01
N VAL A 47 8.39 -5.54 5.52
CA VAL A 47 7.57 -4.41 5.06
C VAL A 47 7.76 -4.13 3.58
N SER A 48 9.02 -4.16 3.10
CA SER A 48 9.34 -3.98 1.68
C SER A 48 8.62 -4.99 0.77
N ARG A 49 8.58 -6.26 1.18
CA ARG A 49 7.87 -7.32 0.45
C ARG A 49 6.36 -7.12 0.45
N LEU A 50 5.79 -6.69 1.58
CA LEU A 50 4.36 -6.37 1.67
C LEU A 50 4.01 -5.20 0.74
N LEU A 51 4.72 -4.08 0.85
CA LEU A 51 4.51 -2.91 -0.02
C LEU A 51 4.63 -3.27 -1.50
N SER A 52 5.66 -4.02 -1.88
CA SER A 52 5.85 -4.45 -3.27
C SER A 52 4.66 -5.25 -3.79
N ARG A 53 4.12 -6.17 -2.99
CA ARG A 53 2.92 -6.95 -3.34
C ARG A 53 1.67 -6.08 -3.44
N CYS A 54 1.44 -5.19 -2.47
CA CYS A 54 0.27 -4.29 -2.49
C CYS A 54 0.31 -3.40 -3.73
N LEU A 55 1.46 -2.77 -4.00
CA LEU A 55 1.62 -1.88 -5.15
C LEU A 55 1.48 -2.63 -6.48
N ALA A 56 1.97 -3.87 -6.57
CA ALA A 56 1.76 -4.70 -7.75
C ALA A 56 0.26 -4.98 -7.99
N ARG A 57 -0.49 -5.35 -6.94
CA ARG A 57 -1.94 -5.58 -7.03
C ARG A 57 -2.70 -4.31 -7.42
N LEU A 58 -2.38 -3.17 -6.82
CA LEU A 58 -3.01 -1.89 -7.16
C LEU A 58 -2.73 -1.53 -8.63
N ARG A 59 -1.48 -1.70 -9.09
CA ARG A 59 -1.09 -1.46 -10.48
C ARG A 59 -1.85 -2.38 -11.44
N GLU A 60 -1.99 -3.66 -11.13
CA GLU A 60 -2.77 -4.60 -11.93
C GLU A 60 -4.23 -4.18 -12.03
N GLY A 61 -4.87 -3.87 -10.90
CA GLY A 61 -6.26 -3.40 -10.87
C GLY A 61 -6.48 -2.12 -11.69
N MET A 62 -5.53 -1.19 -11.67
CA MET A 62 -5.58 0.02 -12.50
C MET A 62 -5.44 -0.27 -14.00
N LEU A 63 -4.75 -1.34 -14.40
CA LEU A 63 -4.60 -1.75 -15.80
C LEU A 63 -5.78 -2.60 -16.31
N THR A 64 -6.49 -3.29 -15.42
CA THR A 64 -7.68 -4.10 -15.77
C THR A 64 -8.97 -3.27 -15.79
N THR A 65 -8.99 -2.14 -15.09
CA THR A 65 -10.16 -1.22 -15.04
C THR A 65 -10.11 -0.14 -16.12
N GLY A 66 -9.12 -0.19 -17.03
CA GLY A 66 -8.96 0.71 -18.18
C GLY A 66 -9.56 0.18 -19.48
#